data_AF-A0AAP8GYE2-F1
#
_entry.id   AF-A0AAP8GYE2-F1
#
_cell.length_a   1.000
_cell.length_b   1.000
_cell.length_c   1.000
_cell.angle_alpha   90.00
_cell.angle_beta   90.00
_cell.angle_gamma   90.00
#
_symmetry.space_group_name_H-M   'P 1'
#
loop_
_entity.id
_entity.type
_entity.pdbx_description
1 polymer ?
#
loop_
_entity_poly.entity_id
_entity_poly.type
_entity_poly.pdbx_seq_one_letter_code
_entity_poly.pdbx_strand_id
1 'polypeptide(L)'
;MEETWFDIKGYEGIYQVSNVGRFRSLDRIGQTGKFLKGKIKVRNGDPYGFKTIKLYKDGKPKNHNVAEIIKNTFPEGIKKSY
;
A
#
# COMPACT_ATOMS: atom_id res chain seq x y z
N MET A 1 17.44 9.86 -4.09
CA MET A 1 16.41 9.95 -3.02
C MET A 1 16.05 8.53 -2.65
N GLU A 2 16.22 8.16 -1.38
CA GLU A 2 15.87 6.84 -0.89
C GLU A 2 14.35 6.76 -0.67
N GLU A 3 13.71 5.78 -1.31
CA GLU A 3 12.30 5.48 -1.06
C GLU A 3 12.18 4.65 0.23
N THR A 4 11.68 5.28 1.28
CA THR A 4 11.45 4.61 2.57
C THR A 4 10.05 4.02 2.58
N TRP A 5 9.94 2.75 2.96
CA TRP A 5 8.68 2.02 3.02
C TRP A 5 8.21 1.88 4.47
N PHE A 6 6.97 2.28 4.72
CA PHE A 6 6.33 2.25 6.02
C PHE A 6 5.12 1.34 5.99
N ASP A 7 4.84 0.69 7.12
CA ASP A 7 3.69 -0.19 7.22
C ASP A 7 2.38 0.58 7.38
N ILE A 8 1.30 0.06 6.79
CA ILE A 8 -0.01 0.68 6.83
C ILE A 8 -0.70 0.26 8.13
N LYS A 9 -1.06 1.23 8.97
CA LYS A 9 -1.73 0.97 10.25
C LYS A 9 -2.99 0.12 10.04
N GLY A 10 -3.05 -1.04 10.72
CA GLY A 10 -4.13 -2.02 10.56
C GLY A 10 -3.92 -3.05 9.45
N TYR A 11 -2.85 -2.94 8.68
CA TYR A 11 -2.40 -3.88 7.63
C TYR A 11 -0.89 -4.22 7.79
N GLU A 12 -0.44 -4.24 9.04
CA GLU A 12 0.94 -4.52 9.44
C GLU A 12 1.43 -5.90 8.95
N GLY A 13 2.56 -5.93 8.24
CA GLY A 13 3.10 -7.15 7.62
C GLY A 13 2.35 -7.61 6.37
N ILE A 14 1.39 -6.81 5.89
CA ILE A 14 0.51 -7.16 4.78
C ILE A 14 0.71 -6.15 3.64
N TYR A 15 0.64 -4.85 3.92
CA TYR A 15 0.80 -3.78 2.92
C TYR A 15 1.64 -2.63 3.44
N GLN A 16 2.48 -2.07 2.57
CA GLN A 16 3.33 -0.93 2.90
C GLN A 16 3.13 0.22 1.92
N VAL A 17 3.36 1.44 2.41
CA VAL A 17 3.32 2.68 1.64
C VAL A 17 4.69 3.35 1.69
N SER A 18 5.17 3.87 0.57
CA SER A 18 6.42 4.61 0.53
C SER A 18 6.22 6.09 0.84
N ASN A 19 7.29 6.77 1.27
CA ASN A 19 7.34 8.22 1.47
C ASN A 19 7.04 9.05 0.20
N VAL A 20 7.07 8.43 -0.99
CA VAL A 20 6.68 9.04 -2.27
C VAL A 20 5.21 8.77 -2.64
N GLY A 21 4.50 7.93 -1.87
CA GLY A 21 3.09 7.60 -2.10
C GLY A 21 2.84 6.34 -2.94
N ARG A 22 3.84 5.45 -3.07
CA ARG A 22 3.65 4.14 -3.72
C ARG A 22 3.13 3.12 -2.73
N PHE A 23 2.31 2.20 -3.19
CA PHE A 23 1.81 1.10 -2.37
C PHE A 23 2.43 -0.21 -2.83
N ARG A 24 2.87 -1.03 -1.88
CA ARG A 24 3.29 -2.40 -2.15
C ARG A 24 2.57 -3.37 -1.24
N SER A 25 2.37 -4.57 -1.77
CA SER A 25 2.03 -5.73 -0.95
C SER A 25 3.33 -6.40 -0.52
N LEU A 26 3.35 -6.92 0.71
CA LEU A 26 4.41 -7.78 1.19
C LEU A 26 4.13 -9.24 0.86
N ASP A 27 5.21 -10.02 0.78
CA ASP A 27 5.16 -11.47 0.77
C ASP A 27 4.43 -11.99 2.00
N ARG A 28 3.42 -12.81 1.75
CA ARG A 28 2.62 -13.43 2.82
C ARG A 28 2.15 -14.80 2.40
N ILE A 29 1.83 -15.63 3.37
CA ILE A 29 1.16 -16.90 3.13
C ILE A 29 -0.36 -16.61 3.16
N GLY A 30 -1.04 -16.84 2.03
CA GLY A 30 -2.49 -16.72 1.96
C GLY A 30 -3.19 -17.80 2.79
N GLN A 31 -4.48 -17.63 3.09
CA GLN A 31 -5.26 -18.61 3.87
C GLN A 31 -5.26 -20.02 3.26
N THR A 32 -5.07 -20.14 1.94
CA THR A 32 -4.96 -21.43 1.23
C THR A 32 -3.55 -22.05 1.32
N GLY A 33 -2.64 -21.51 2.13
CA GLY A 33 -1.25 -21.95 2.22
C GLY A 33 -0.37 -21.54 1.02
N LYS A 34 -0.91 -20.75 0.07
CA LYS A 34 -0.17 -20.28 -1.09
C LYS A 34 0.71 -19.07 -0.73
N PHE A 35 1.97 -19.11 -1.16
CA PHE A 35 2.85 -17.96 -1.07
C PHE A 35 2.40 -16.86 -2.05
N LEU A 36 1.97 -15.74 -1.49
CA LEU A 36 1.58 -14.55 -2.25
C LEU A 36 2.79 -13.63 -2.27
N LYS A 37 3.47 -13.55 -3.42
CA LYS A 37 4.60 -12.65 -3.59
C LYS A 37 4.15 -11.19 -3.51
N GLY A 38 4.82 -10.42 -2.67
CA GLY A 38 4.64 -8.99 -2.58
C GLY A 38 4.92 -8.31 -3.93
N LYS A 39 4.04 -7.39 -4.33
CA LYS A 39 4.19 -6.59 -5.54
C LYS A 39 3.77 -5.15 -5.33
N ILE A 40 4.41 -4.25 -6.06
CA ILE A 40 4.02 -2.85 -6.14
C ILE A 40 2.65 -2.78 -6.82
N LYS A 41 1.71 -2.09 -6.19
CA LYS A 41 0.39 -1.81 -6.72
C LYS A 41 0.51 -0.60 -7.63
N VAL A 42 0.32 -0.82 -8.92
CA VAL A 42 0.17 0.22 -9.94
C VAL A 42 -1.21 0.06 -10.56
N ARG A 43 -1.89 1.18 -10.85
CA ARG A 43 -3.15 1.15 -11.59
C ARG A 43 -2.98 1.95 -12.88
N ASN A 44 -3.24 1.29 -14.01
CA ASN A 44 -3.13 1.90 -15.34
C ASN A 44 -1.72 2.46 -15.64
N GLY A 45 -0.67 1.76 -15.18
CA GLY A 45 0.72 2.23 -15.30
C GLY A 45 1.10 3.33 -14.30
N ASP A 46 0.13 3.92 -13.60
CA ASP A 46 0.38 5.00 -12.66
C ASP A 46 0.50 4.46 -11.22
N PRO A 47 1.65 4.68 -10.54
CA PRO A 47 1.85 4.33 -9.13
C PRO A 47 1.12 5.26 -8.15
N TYR A 48 0.60 6.40 -8.62
CA TYR A 48 0.05 7.49 -7.81
C TYR A 48 -1.41 7.83 -8.18
N GLY A 49 -1.85 7.45 -9.37
CA GLY A 49 -3.12 7.84 -9.98
C GLY A 49 -4.34 7.06 -9.48
N PHE A 50 -4.17 6.10 -8.56
CA PHE A 50 -5.30 5.41 -7.96
C PHE A 50 -5.82 6.20 -6.74
N LYS A 51 -6.99 6.85 -6.90
CA LYS A 51 -7.71 7.49 -5.77
C LYS A 51 -8.06 6.50 -4.66
N THR A 52 -8.32 5.24 -5.00
CA THR A 52 -8.70 4.19 -4.06
C THR A 52 -7.92 2.91 -4.32
N ILE A 53 -7.54 2.24 -3.23
CA ILE A 53 -6.84 0.95 -3.25
C ILE A 53 -7.69 -0.10 -2.54
N LYS A 54 -7.80 -1.28 -3.15
CA LYS A 54 -8.48 -2.43 -2.55
C LYS A 54 -7.45 -3.27 -1.79
N LEU A 55 -7.54 -3.26 -0.47
CA LEU A 55 -6.69 -4.01 0.45
C LEU A 55 -7.45 -5.24 0.96
N TYR A 56 -6.76 -6.37 1.06
CA TYR A 56 -7.32 -7.61 1.58
C TYR A 56 -6.75 -7.87 2.96
N LYS A 57 -7.62 -7.93 3.96
CA LYS A 57 -7.29 -8.38 5.31
C LYS A 57 -8.21 -9.52 5.65
N ASP A 58 -7.64 -10.64 6.06
CA ASP A 58 -8.38 -11.82 6.49
C ASP A 58 -9.43 -12.31 5.46
N GLY A 59 -9.04 -12.37 4.18
CA GLY A 59 -9.94 -12.76 3.09
C GLY A 59 -11.02 -11.73 2.72
N LYS A 60 -11.19 -10.66 3.49
CA LYS A 60 -12.17 -9.60 3.23
C LYS A 60 -11.53 -8.44 2.46
N PRO A 61 -12.00 -8.13 1.23
CA PRO A 61 -11.56 -6.95 0.52
C PRO A 61 -12.20 -5.69 1.12
N LYS A 62 -11.39 -4.67 1.39
CA LYS A 62 -11.85 -3.36 1.80
C LYS A 62 -11.26 -2.29 0.89
N ASN A 63 -12.10 -1.37 0.42
CA ASN A 63 -11.64 -0.22 -0.33
C ASN A 63 -11.18 0.84 0.68
N HIS A 64 -9.96 1.30 0.51
CA HIS A 64 -9.39 2.41 1.26
C HIS A 64 -9.00 3.53 0.32
N ASN A 65 -9.19 4.77 0.77
CA ASN A 65 -8.70 5.93 0.04
C ASN A 65 -7.19 6.03 0.23
N VAL A 66 -6.47 6.19 -0.88
CA VAL A 66 -5.02 6.34 -0.83
C VAL A 66 -4.63 7.58 -0.06
N ALA A 67 -5.37 8.67 -0.24
CA ALA A 67 -5.14 9.92 0.47
C ALA A 67 -5.30 9.77 1.99
N GLU A 68 -6.26 8.94 2.44
CA GLU A 68 -6.45 8.69 3.87
C GLU A 68 -5.32 7.87 4.47
N ILE A 69 -4.89 6.80 3.78
CA ILE A 69 -3.75 6.00 4.26
C ILE A 69 -2.50 6.86 4.34
N ILE A 70 -2.23 7.64 3.29
CA ILE A 70 -1.07 8.54 3.27
C ILE A 70 -1.18 9.56 4.40
N LYS A 71 -2.34 10.18 4.62
CA LYS A 71 -2.52 11.11 5.75
C LYS A 71 -2.33 10.43 7.10
N ASN A 72 -2.73 9.16 7.23
CA ASN A 72 -2.60 8.41 8.47
C ASN A 72 -1.15 8.00 8.75
N THR A 73 -0.39 7.62 7.72
CA THR A 73 1.02 7.21 7.82
C THR A 73 1.97 8.41 7.83
N PHE A 74 1.69 9.42 7.01
CA PHE A 74 2.49 10.63 6.82
C PHE A 74 1.59 11.88 6.98
N PRO A 75 1.31 12.28 8.22
CA PRO A 75 0.53 13.49 8.48
C PRO A 75 1.21 14.77 7.95
N GLU A 76 2.54 14.76 7.81
CA GLU A 76 3.34 15.90 7.33
C GLU A 76 3.43 16.01 5.79
N GLY A 77 2.78 15.11 5.06
CA GLY A 77 2.75 15.11 3.60
C GLY A 77 3.87 14.28 2.97
N ILE A 78 3.55 13.68 1.82
CA ILE A 78 4.49 12.90 1.01
C ILE A 78 5.18 13.79 -0.03
N LYS A 79 6.42 13.46 -0.36
CA LYS A 79 7.11 14.07 -1.50
C LYS A 79 6.48 13.52 -2.77
N LYS A 80 5.49 14.23 -3.31
CA LYS A 80 5.06 14.02 -4.70
C LYS A 80 6.21 14.47 -5.59
N SER A 81 6.91 13.52 -6.21
CA SER A 81 7.77 13.84 -7.34
C SER A 81 6.84 14.18 -8.50
N TYR A 82 6.64 15.47 -8.75
CA TYR A 82 5.96 15.98 -9.93
C TYR A 82 6.92 15.96 -11.13
#